data_AF-A0A2V5QCR4-F1
#
_entry.id   AF-A0A2V5QCR4-F1
#
_cell.length_a   1.000
_cell.length_b   1.000
_cell.length_c   1.000
_cell.angle_alpha   90.00
_cell.angle_beta   90.00
_cell.angle_gamma   90.00
#
_symmetry.space_group_name_H-M   'P 1'
#
loop_
_entity.id
_entity.type
_entity.pdbx_description
1 polymer ?
#
loop_
_entity_poly.entity_id
_entity_poly.type
_entity_poly.pdbx_seq_one_letter_code
_entity_poly.pdbx_strand_id
1 'polypeptide(L)'
;MFPETRTRRLTAADVAGWDEDKLRYAINEIYARGGYDFATPEIKDIFMRLSWYNDRVVIGRSQDEAARHLSPLENANLEFLQRIRQARVH
;
A
#
# COMPACT_ATOMS: atom_id res chain seq x y z
N MET A 1 -6.39 -5.68 -5.72
CA MET A 1 -6.65 -4.24 -5.51
C MET A 1 -7.61 -4.08 -4.36
N PHE A 2 -7.37 -3.12 -3.45
CA PHE A 2 -8.16 -2.84 -2.26
C PHE A 2 -8.63 -1.38 -2.26
N PRO A 3 -9.69 -1.02 -3.02
CA PRO A 3 -10.19 0.35 -3.11
C PRO A 3 -10.51 1.00 -1.77
N GLU A 4 -10.92 0.20 -0.79
CA GLU A 4 -11.26 0.59 0.57
C GLU A 4 -10.10 1.28 1.30
N THR A 5 -8.84 1.00 0.92
CA THR A 5 -7.65 1.65 1.49
C THR A 5 -7.64 3.17 1.31
N ARG A 6 -8.43 3.71 0.38
CA ARG A 6 -8.53 5.14 0.06
C ARG A 6 -9.96 5.71 0.05
N THR A 7 -10.99 4.89 0.26
CA THR A 7 -12.39 5.37 0.27
C THR A 7 -13.02 5.41 1.65
N ARG A 8 -12.50 4.64 2.62
CA ARG A 8 -12.97 4.67 4.02
C ARG A 8 -11.90 4.20 4.99
N ARG A 9 -12.13 4.42 6.29
CA ARG A 9 -11.28 3.86 7.35
C ARG A 9 -11.45 2.33 7.37
N LEU A 10 -10.33 1.61 7.46
CA LEU A 10 -10.29 0.17 7.70
C LEU A 10 -10.45 -0.13 9.19
N THR A 11 -11.03 -1.28 9.48
CA THR A 11 -11.26 -1.80 10.83
C THR A 11 -10.63 -3.19 10.98
N ALA A 12 -10.49 -3.65 12.22
CA ALA A 12 -10.01 -5.01 12.49
C ALA A 12 -10.87 -6.09 11.82
N ALA A 13 -12.19 -5.87 11.75
CA ALA A 13 -13.12 -6.80 11.09
C ALA A 13 -12.87 -6.90 9.58
N ASP A 14 -12.51 -5.79 8.92
CA ASP A 14 -12.25 -5.76 7.48
C ASP A 14 -11.06 -6.64 7.08
N VAL A 15 -10.06 -6.75 7.96
CA VAL A 15 -8.78 -7.44 7.69
C VAL A 15 -8.61 -8.73 8.48
N ALA A 16 -9.63 -9.16 9.22
CA ALA A 16 -9.57 -10.33 10.09
C ALA A 16 -9.18 -11.62 9.34
N GLY A 17 -9.70 -11.80 8.12
CA GLY A 17 -9.42 -12.95 7.26
C GLY A 17 -8.33 -12.73 6.20
N TRP A 18 -7.59 -11.62 6.27
CA TRP A 18 -6.49 -11.38 5.34
C TRP A 18 -5.27 -12.19 5.76
N ASP A 19 -4.55 -12.76 4.80
CA ASP A 19 -3.23 -13.36 5.03
C ASP A 19 -2.13 -12.29 4.92
N GLU A 20 -0.88 -12.71 5.15
CA GLU A 20 0.29 -11.85 5.06
C GLU A 20 0.47 -11.24 3.66
N ASP A 21 0.13 -11.98 2.61
CA ASP A 21 0.27 -11.54 1.23
C ASP A 21 -0.76 -10.45 0.89
N LYS A 22 -2.00 -10.58 1.35
CA LYS A 22 -3.03 -9.54 1.22
C LYS A 22 -2.65 -8.27 1.98
N LEU A 23 -2.15 -8.39 3.21
CA LEU A 23 -1.67 -7.23 3.98
C LEU A 23 -0.52 -6.53 3.26
N ARG A 24 0.48 -7.29 2.81
CA ARG A 24 1.63 -6.76 2.07
C ARG A 24 1.19 -6.07 0.78
N TYR A 25 0.27 -6.68 0.02
CA TYR A 25 -0.25 -6.08 -1.20
C TYR A 25 -1.00 -4.78 -0.93
N ALA A 26 -1.87 -4.74 0.09
CA ALA A 26 -2.63 -3.52 0.43
C ALA A 26 -1.71 -2.37 0.84
N ILE A 27 -0.67 -2.65 1.63
CA ILE A 27 0.36 -1.67 2.01
C ILE A 27 1.11 -1.16 0.77
N ASN A 28 1.54 -2.07 -0.11
CA ASN A 28 2.21 -1.71 -1.36
C ASN A 28 1.32 -0.88 -2.27
N GLU A 29 0.02 -1.20 -2.36
CA GLU A 29 -0.94 -0.42 -3.14
C GLU A 29 -1.02 1.02 -2.65
N ILE A 30 -1.05 1.26 -1.33
CA ILE A 30 -1.07 2.62 -0.78
C ILE A 30 0.20 3.38 -1.20
N TYR A 31 1.39 2.79 -1.07
CA TYR A 31 2.63 3.43 -1.54
C TYR A 31 2.65 3.68 -3.05
N ALA A 32 2.12 2.75 -3.85
CA ALA A 32 1.96 2.91 -5.29
C ALA A 32 1.05 4.09 -5.64
N ARG A 33 0.02 4.39 -4.82
CA ARG A 33 -0.82 5.60 -4.97
C ARG A 33 -0.09 6.90 -4.71
N GLY A 34 0.87 6.88 -3.78
CA GLY A 34 1.82 7.96 -3.54
C GLY A 34 2.91 8.09 -4.63
N GLY A 35 2.91 7.20 -5.62
CA GLY A 35 3.86 7.21 -6.74
C GLY A 35 5.21 6.58 -6.41
N TYR A 36 5.27 5.67 -5.43
CA TYR A 36 6.49 4.96 -5.08
C TYR A 36 7.07 4.19 -6.27
N ASP A 37 8.36 4.37 -6.54
CA ASP A 37 9.13 3.53 -7.45
C ASP A 37 9.70 2.33 -6.69
N PHE A 38 9.06 1.17 -6.83
CA PHE A 38 9.42 -0.02 -6.04
C PHE A 38 10.88 -0.43 -6.28
N ALA A 39 11.67 -0.47 -5.19
CA ALA A 39 13.06 -0.91 -5.24
C ALA A 39 13.20 -2.43 -5.49
N THR A 40 12.20 -3.22 -5.11
CA THR A 40 12.17 -4.68 -5.33
C THR A 40 11.64 -4.98 -6.74
N PRO A 41 12.45 -5.53 -7.66
CA PRO A 41 12.05 -5.76 -9.06
C PRO A 41 10.78 -6.60 -9.20
N GLU A 42 10.63 -7.65 -8.40
CA GLU A 42 9.48 -8.55 -8.47
C GLU A 42 8.17 -7.83 -8.11
N ILE A 43 8.22 -6.91 -7.13
CA ILE A 43 7.07 -6.09 -6.75
C ILE A 43 6.80 -5.05 -7.84
N LYS A 44 7.85 -4.41 -8.36
CA LYS A 44 7.73 -3.44 -9.45
C LYS A 44 7.05 -4.06 -10.66
N ASP A 45 7.47 -5.25 -11.07
CA ASP A 45 6.89 -5.98 -12.21
C ASP A 45 5.41 -6.32 -12.02
N ILE A 46 4.99 -6.64 -10.79
CA ILE A 46 3.58 -6.87 -10.47
C ILE A 46 2.77 -5.58 -10.65
N PHE A 47 3.26 -4.46 -10.11
CA PHE A 47 2.53 -3.20 -10.15
C PHE A 47 2.58 -2.52 -11.54
N MET A 48 3.66 -2.68 -12.30
CA MET A 48 3.78 -2.19 -13.68
C MET A 48 2.78 -2.83 -14.65
N ARG A 49 2.17 -3.96 -14.31
CA ARG A 49 1.04 -4.54 -15.07
C ARG A 49 -0.28 -3.78 -14.87
N LEU A 50 -0.34 -2.88 -13.90
CA LEU A 50 -1.51 -2.09 -13.59
C LEU A 50 -1.41 -0.74 -14.30
N SER A 51 -2.29 -0.47 -15.26
CA SER A 51 -2.28 0.78 -16.04
C SER A 51 -2.26 2.02 -15.14
N TRP A 52 -3.10 2.04 -14.11
CA TRP A 52 -3.17 3.15 -13.16
C TRP A 52 -1.85 3.40 -12.42
N TYR A 53 -1.00 2.38 -12.22
CA TYR A 53 0.29 2.55 -11.56
C TYR A 53 1.32 3.16 -12.52
N ASN A 54 1.30 2.77 -13.79
CA ASN A 54 2.15 3.38 -14.82
C ASN A 54 1.93 4.89 -14.90
N ASP A 55 0.68 5.34 -14.76
CA ASP A 55 0.33 6.77 -14.76
C ASP A 55 0.69 7.50 -13.46
N ARG A 56 1.01 6.75 -12.39
CA ARG A 56 1.21 7.27 -11.02
C ARG A 56 2.64 7.23 -10.55
N VAL A 57 3.42 6.24 -11.01
CA VAL A 57 4.80 6.03 -10.57
C VAL A 57 5.66 7.24 -10.92
N VAL A 58 6.51 7.65 -9.97
CA VAL A 58 7.51 8.70 -10.19
C VAL A 58 8.87 8.07 -10.04
N ILE A 59 9.61 7.97 -11.16
CA ILE A 59 10.91 7.30 -11.21
C ILE A 59 11.86 7.89 -10.16
N GLY A 60 12.46 7.02 -9.36
CA GLY A 60 13.36 7.39 -8.26
C GLY A 60 12.67 7.87 -6.98
N ARG A 61 11.34 8.01 -6.93
CA ARG A 61 10.63 8.39 -5.71
C ARG A 61 10.72 7.27 -4.69
N SER A 62 11.29 7.58 -3.52
CA SER A 62 11.40 6.68 -2.38
C SER A 62 10.06 6.41 -1.69
N GLN A 63 10.04 5.41 -0.82
CA GLN A 63 8.86 5.06 -0.01
C GLN A 63 8.44 6.22 0.90
N ASP A 64 9.40 6.89 1.53
CA ASP A 64 9.16 8.03 2.41
C ASP A 64 8.59 9.24 1.65
N GLU A 65 9.11 9.51 0.45
CA GLU A 65 8.56 10.56 -0.41
C GLU A 65 7.15 10.22 -0.87
N ALA A 66 6.87 8.97 -1.24
CA ALA A 66 5.53 8.52 -1.58
C ALA A 66 4.56 8.69 -0.41
N ALA A 67 4.98 8.40 0.82
CA ALA A 67 4.17 8.59 2.03
C ALA A 67 3.72 10.05 2.22
N ARG A 68 4.57 11.02 1.85
CA ARG A 68 4.23 12.47 1.93
C ARG A 68 3.12 12.88 0.95
N HIS A 69 2.85 12.08 -0.07
CA HIS A 69 1.79 12.33 -1.05
C HIS A 69 0.47 11.61 -0.73
N LEU A 70 0.41 10.87 0.38
CA LEU A 70 -0.80 10.20 0.83
C LEU A 70 -1.78 11.17 1.47
N SER A 71 -3.07 10.95 1.24
CA SER A 71 -4.12 11.65 1.99
C SER A 71 -4.09 11.28 3.48
N PRO A 72 -4.71 12.08 4.36
CA PRO A 72 -4.86 11.72 5.77
C PRO A 72 -5.57 10.37 5.99
N LEU A 73 -6.46 9.98 5.07
CA LEU A 73 -7.14 8.70 5.12
C LEU A 73 -6.19 7.54 4.77
N GLU A 74 -5.43 7.67 3.68
CA GLU A 74 -4.46 6.66 3.24
C GLU A 74 -3.35 6.48 4.28
N ASN A 75 -2.84 7.56 4.87
CA ASN A 75 -1.86 7.49 5.97
C ASN A 75 -2.38 6.70 7.16
N ALA A 76 -3.62 6.97 7.58
CA ALA A 76 -4.19 6.24 8.70
C ALA A 76 -4.43 4.75 8.40
N ASN A 77 -4.87 4.42 7.19
CA ASN A 77 -5.03 3.03 6.78
C ASN A 77 -3.68 2.32 6.63
N LEU A 78 -2.63 3.02 6.19
CA LEU A 78 -1.27 2.51 6.13
C LEU A 78 -0.75 2.16 7.53
N GLU A 79 -0.86 3.09 8.49
CA GLU A 79 -0.49 2.86 9.89
C GLU A 79 -1.26 1.67 10.49
N PHE A 80 -2.57 1.60 10.25
CA PHE A 80 -3.41 0.51 10.71
C PHE A 80 -2.95 -0.85 10.15
N LEU A 81 -2.75 -0.94 8.83
CA LEU A 81 -2.32 -2.17 8.17
C LEU A 81 -0.92 -2.61 8.62
N GLN A 82 0.01 -1.66 8.79
CA GLN A 82 1.35 -1.95 9.32
C GLN A 82 1.29 -2.51 10.74
N ARG A 83 0.45 -1.96 11.62
CA ARG A 83 0.26 -2.48 12.98
C ARG A 83 -0.33 -3.89 12.99
N ILE A 84 -1.37 -4.15 12.18
CA ILE A 84 -1.98 -5.48 12.05
C ILE A 84 -0.94 -6.50 11.56
N ARG A 85 -0.12 -6.12 10.57
CA ARG A 85 0.95 -6.96 10.04
C ARG A 85 2.02 -7.28 11.07
N GLN A 86 2.54 -6.26 11.77
CA GLN A 86 3.55 -6.44 12.82
C GLN A 86 3.07 -7.34 13.96
N ALA A 87 1.80 -7.22 14.36
CA ALA A 87 1.21 -8.03 15.42
C ALA A 87 1.05 -9.52 15.07
N ARG A 88 1.21 -9.91 13.79
CA ARG A 88 1.09 -11.31 13.32
C ARG A 88 2.43 -12.01 13.12
N VAL A 89 3.54 -11.26 13.19
CA VAL A 89 4.90 -11.77 13.01
C VAL A 89 5.52 -12.17 14.37
N HIS A 90 4.79 -11.98 15.47
CA HIS A 90 5.13 -12.38 16.84
C HIS A 90 4.08 -13.37 17.39
#